data_AF-A0A6V7I5D7-F1
#
_entry.id   AF-A0A6V7I5D7-F1
#
_cell.length_a   1.000
_cell.length_b   1.000
_cell.length_c   1.000
_cell.angle_alpha   90.00
_cell.angle_beta   90.00
_cell.angle_gamma   90.00
#
_symmetry.space_group_name_H-M   'P 1'
#
loop_
_entity.id
_entity.type
_entity.pdbx_description
1 polymer ?
#
loop_
_entity_poly.entity_id
_entity_poly.type
_entity_poly.pdbx_seq_one_letter_code
_entity_poly.pdbx_strand_id
1 'polypeptide(L)' 'EIEDLKYRLNNTREPIPPLEGAAWTYGTSATYLKDEVLSYWLNKYNFKARLEFLNHYPQFITNIQ' A
#
# COMPACT_ATOMS: atom_id res chain seq x y z
N GLU A 1 -8.14 8.64 9.42
CA GLU A 1 -6.86 8.27 8.77
C GLU A 1 -6.99 7.05 7.85
N ILE A 2 -7.35 5.85 8.35
CA ILE A 2 -7.52 4.66 7.46
C ILE A 2 -8.63 4.85 6.41
N GLU A 3 -9.76 5.45 6.80
CA GLU A 3 -10.85 5.73 5.84
C GLU A 3 -10.44 6.77 4.78
N ASP A 4 -9.61 7.75 5.16
CA ASP A 4 -9.04 8.71 4.21
C ASP A 4 -8.04 8.03 3.26
N LEU A 5 -7.21 7.11 3.76
CA LEU A 5 -6.34 6.27 2.92
C LEU A 5 -7.16 5.46 1.91
N LYS A 6 -8.21 4.76 2.36
CA LYS A 6 -9.10 3.99 1.47
C LYS A 6 -9.76 4.87 0.43
N TYR A 7 -10.22 6.05 0.81
CA TYR A 7 -10.79 7.02 -0.11
C TYR A 7 -9.76 7.40 -1.20
N ARG A 8 -8.52 7.72 -0.84
CA ARG A 8 -7.48 8.06 -1.83
C ARG A 8 -7.12 6.89 -2.73
N LEU A 9 -7.01 5.68 -2.17
CA LEU A 9 -6.73 4.47 -2.95
C LEU A 9 -7.85 4.20 -3.97
N ASN A 10 -9.10 4.35 -3.55
CA ASN A 10 -10.26 4.16 -4.42
C ASN A 10 -10.42 5.25 -5.50
N ASN A 11 -9.88 6.45 -5.25
CA ASN A 11 -9.90 7.57 -6.19
C ASN A 11 -8.54 7.78 -6.88
N THR A 12 -7.65 6.78 -6.81
CA THR A 12 -6.35 6.86 -7.48
C THR A 12 -6.54 6.82 -8.99
N ARG A 13 -5.81 7.67 -9.72
CA ARG A 13 -5.84 7.66 -11.18
C ARG A 13 -5.35 6.31 -11.69
N GLU A 14 -6.06 5.79 -12.67
CA GLU A 14 -5.69 4.54 -13.35
C GLU A 14 -4.24 4.58 -13.88
N PRO A 15 -3.40 3.59 -13.51
CA PRO A 15 -2.06 3.44 -14.06
C PRO A 15 -2.09 3.21 -15.57
N ILE A 16 -1.13 3.80 -16.30
CA ILE A 16 -1.01 3.60 -17.74
C ILE A 16 -0.50 2.17 -18.00
N PRO A 17 -1.15 1.38 -18.89
CA PRO A 17 -0.72 0.02 -19.18
C PRO A 17 0.77 -0.06 -19.59
N PRO A 18 1.49 -1.11 -19.17
CA PRO A 18 2.88 -1.27 -19.54
C PRO A 18 3.02 -1.61 -21.03
N LEU A 19 4.21 -1.40 -21.58
CA LEU A 19 4.55 -1.90 -22.91
C LEU A 19 4.46 -3.43 -22.94
N GLU A 20 3.99 -3.99 -24.05
CA GLU A 20 3.90 -5.43 -24.23
C GLU A 20 5.28 -6.09 -24.07
N GLY A 21 5.34 -7.19 -23.30
CA GLY A 21 6.59 -7.92 -23.05
C GLY A 21 7.60 -7.24 -22.13
N ALA A 22 7.33 -6.03 -21.63
CA ALA A 22 8.28 -5.30 -20.78
C ALA A 22 8.44 -5.86 -19.36
N ALA A 23 7.50 -6.70 -18.90
CA ALA A 23 7.50 -7.30 -17.57
C ALA A 23 7.85 -6.27 -16.46
N TRP A 24 9.04 -6.35 -15.89
CA TRP A 24 9.54 -5.48 -14.81
C TRP A 24 10.76 -4.64 -15.21
N THR A 25 11.13 -4.59 -16.51
CA THR A 25 12.37 -3.93 -16.94
C THR A 25 12.31 -2.41 -16.92
N TYR A 26 11.10 -1.84 -16.81
CA TYR A 26 10.85 -0.39 -16.72
C TYR A 26 10.33 0.03 -15.34
N GLY A 27 10.58 -0.81 -14.31
CA GLY A 27 10.06 -0.62 -12.97
C GLY A 27 8.76 -1.38 -12.75
N THR A 28 7.96 -0.93 -11.77
CA THR A 28 6.75 -1.62 -11.35
C THR A 28 5.73 -1.69 -12.48
N SER A 29 5.29 -2.91 -12.80
CA SER A 29 4.21 -3.13 -13.77
C SER A 29 2.94 -2.43 -13.30
N ALA A 30 2.36 -1.59 -14.16
CA ALA A 30 1.10 -0.89 -13.88
C ALA A 30 -0.07 -1.86 -13.64
N THR A 31 -0.09 -2.98 -14.34
CA THR A 31 -1.06 -4.06 -14.14
C THR A 31 -0.92 -4.65 -12.74
N TYR A 32 0.31 -5.01 -12.33
CA TYR A 32 0.55 -5.55 -10.99
C TYR A 32 0.22 -4.55 -9.88
N LEU A 33 0.61 -3.28 -10.04
CA LEU A 33 0.29 -2.24 -9.08
C LEU A 33 -1.21 -2.13 -8.87
N LYS A 34 -2.00 -2.10 -9.96
CA LYS A 34 -3.45 -2.00 -9.88
C LYS A 34 -4.09 -3.25 -9.30
N ASP A 35 -3.83 -4.40 -9.90
CA ASP A 35 -4.63 -5.60 -9.68
C ASP A 35 -4.24 -6.31 -8.38
N GLU A 36 -2.96 -6.22 -7.98
CA GLU A 36 -2.45 -6.88 -6.78
C GLU A 36 -2.32 -5.89 -5.63
N VAL A 37 -1.51 -4.83 -5.78
CA VAL A 37 -1.13 -3.97 -4.64
C VAL A 37 -2.29 -3.11 -4.18
N LEU A 38 -2.89 -2.31 -5.08
CA LEU A 38 -4.00 -1.43 -4.73
C LEU A 38 -5.22 -2.24 -4.28
N SER A 39 -5.56 -3.30 -5.00
CA SER A 39 -6.65 -4.21 -4.64
C SER A 39 -6.47 -4.84 -3.26
N TYR A 40 -5.25 -5.31 -2.93
CA TYR A 40 -4.97 -5.92 -1.64
C TYR A 40 -5.11 -4.91 -0.49
N TRP A 41 -4.53 -3.72 -0.63
CA TRP A 41 -4.63 -2.67 0.40
C TRP A 41 -6.07 -2.21 0.63
N LEU A 42 -6.86 -2.09 -0.44
CA LEU A 42 -8.25 -1.65 -0.34
C LEU A 42 -9.14 -2.71 0.32
N ASN A 43 -8.94 -3.99 -0.03
CA ASN A 43 -9.94 -5.03 0.22
C ASN A 43 -9.51 -6.12 1.21
N LYS A 44 -8.20 -6.35 1.38
CA LYS A 44 -7.68 -7.54 2.09
C LYS A 44 -6.79 -7.19 3.28
N TYR A 45 -6.12 -6.04 3.27
CA TYR A 45 -5.17 -5.70 4.32
C TYR A 45 -5.87 -5.27 5.62
N ASN A 46 -5.62 -6.04 6.70
CA ASN A 46 -6.19 -5.77 8.01
C ASN A 46 -5.29 -4.83 8.82
N PHE A 47 -5.57 -3.52 8.74
CA PHE A 47 -4.83 -2.50 9.48
C PHE A 47 -4.90 -2.67 11.00
N LYS A 48 -6.03 -3.16 11.54
CA LYS A 48 -6.19 -3.37 12.99
C LYS A 48 -5.25 -4.47 13.48
N ALA A 49 -5.23 -5.61 12.79
CA ALA A 49 -4.33 -6.70 13.12
C ALA A 49 -2.86 -6.28 12.99
N ARG A 50 -2.53 -5.42 12.01
CA ARG A 50 -1.17 -4.89 11.89
C ARG A 50 -0.79 -3.97 13.06
N LEU A 51 -1.70 -3.11 13.49
CA LEU A 51 -1.47 -2.23 14.64
C LEU A 51 -1.19 -3.03 15.91
N GLU A 52 -1.99 -4.06 16.16
CA GLU A 52 -1.81 -4.98 17.30
C GLU A 52 -0.44 -5.69 17.22
N PHE A 53 -0.07 -6.17 16.03
CA PHE A 53 1.25 -6.77 15.80
C PHE A 53 2.41 -5.80 16.09
N LEU A 54 2.34 -4.56 15.59
CA LEU A 54 3.39 -3.56 15.77
C LEU A 54 3.52 -3.12 17.24
N ASN A 55 2.40 -3.08 17.97
CA ASN A 55 2.36 -2.68 19.37
C ASN A 55 2.60 -3.83 20.36
N HIS A 56 2.98 -5.03 19.88
CA HIS A 56 3.26 -6.15 20.76
C HIS A 56 4.48 -5.93 21.68
N TYR A 57 5.41 -5.05 21.27
CA TYR A 57 6.57 -4.67 22.07
C TYR A 57 6.43 -3.24 22.60
N PRO A 58 7.00 -2.93 23.79
CA PRO A 58 7.06 -1.57 24.30
C PRO A 58 7.79 -0.64 23.33
N GLN A 59 7.18 0.50 23.01
CA GLN A 59 7.76 1.54 22.15
C GLN A 59 8.12 2.76 23.00
N PHE A 60 9.22 3.42 22.67
CA PHE A 60 9.74 4.57 23.39
C PHE A 60 10.09 5.70 22.44
N ILE A 61 9.91 6.93 22.88
CA ILE A 61 10.32 8.14 22.17
C ILE A 61 11.11 8.97 23.17
N THR A 62 12.25 9.52 22.74
CA THR A 62 13.08 10.40 23.56
C THR A 62 13.47 11.63 22.77
N ASN A 63 13.76 12.72 23.48
CA ASN A 63 14.37 13.91 22.92
C ASN A 63 15.83 13.95 23.36
N ILE A 64 16.74 14.14 22.41
CA ILE A 64 18.18 14.25 22.67
C ILE A 64 18.57 15.71 22.48
N GLN A 65 19.19 16.28 23.51
CA GLN A 65 19.77 17.63 23.51
C GLN A 65 21.23 17.60 23.09
#